data_AF-A0A2V5V3Q8-F1
#
_entry.id   AF-A0A2V5V3Q8-F1
#
_cell.length_a   1.000
_cell.length_b   1.000
_cell.length_c   1.000
_cell.angle_alpha   90.00
_cell.angle_beta   90.00
_cell.angle_gamma   90.00
#
_symmetry.space_group_name_H-M   'P 1'
#
loop_
_entity.id
_entity.type
_entity.pdbx_description
1 polymer ?
#
loop_
_entity_poly.entity_id
_entity_poly.type
_entity_poly.pdbx_seq_one_letter_code
_entity_poly.pdbx_strand_id
1 'polypeptide(L)'
;MREMTHIAAWVVASGIVAELLGYLLHRLLHSGRIRWLSASHMKHHMVLYGPLQKQRPSEHYMDATTDRFSIGNIGVEWLAPTAVLLVLAETIFWAFRVRLVHQAVFFATVLAWSFVMFSYLHDRMHVKNFWMERNPILKGWFRRGRQLHDIHHRMLNDGGLMDKNFGIGFFLFDRLFGTLSPEQSSFNHHGYAAARERFEYLETPRAR
;
A
#
# COMPACT_ATOMS: atom_id res chain seq x y z
N MET A 1 14.51 -13.33 30.29
CA MET A 1 15.03 -13.66 28.94
C MET A 1 13.98 -14.37 28.07
N ARG A 2 13.44 -15.53 28.44
CA ARG A 2 12.43 -16.25 27.62
C ARG A 2 11.20 -15.42 27.23
N GLU A 3 10.59 -14.70 28.17
CA GLU A 3 9.44 -13.82 27.88
C GLU A 3 9.80 -12.70 26.89
N MET A 4 10.97 -12.09 27.01
CA MET A 4 11.41 -11.05 26.06
C MET A 4 11.60 -11.63 24.65
N THR A 5 12.16 -12.83 24.54
CA THR A 5 12.30 -13.53 23.26
C THR A 5 10.93 -13.85 22.65
N HIS A 6 9.95 -14.25 23.47
CA HIS A 6 8.59 -14.50 23.00
C HIS A 6 7.92 -13.23 22.48
N ILE A 7 7.99 -12.13 23.23
CA ILE A 7 7.43 -10.84 22.80
C ILE A 7 8.11 -10.35 21.53
N ALA A 8 9.44 -10.46 21.43
CA ALA A 8 10.17 -10.11 20.21
C ALA A 8 9.72 -10.95 19.00
N ALA A 9 9.53 -12.25 19.18
CA ALA A 9 9.00 -13.13 18.14
C ALA A 9 7.59 -12.71 17.71
N TRP A 10 6.72 -12.34 18.64
CA TRP A 10 5.38 -11.82 18.35
C TRP A 10 5.43 -10.51 17.57
N VAL A 11 6.31 -9.57 17.93
CA VAL A 11 6.49 -8.32 17.16
C VAL A 11 6.91 -8.62 15.72
N VAL A 12 7.94 -9.45 15.53
CA VAL A 12 8.44 -9.80 14.19
C VAL A 12 7.36 -10.51 13.37
N ALA A 13 6.70 -11.52 13.94
CA ALA A 13 5.62 -12.24 13.27
C ALA A 13 4.46 -11.30 12.89
N SER A 14 4.08 -10.39 13.80
CA SER A 14 3.02 -9.40 13.56
C SER A 14 3.39 -8.44 12.43
N GLY A 15 4.65 -8.01 12.36
CA GLY A 15 5.15 -7.19 11.24
C GLY A 15 5.08 -7.92 9.90
N ILE A 16 5.46 -9.21 9.86
CA ILE A 16 5.34 -10.03 8.66
C ILE A 16 3.88 -10.20 8.25
N VAL A 17 2.98 -10.44 9.21
CA VAL A 17 1.53 -10.52 8.95
C VAL A 17 0.99 -9.20 8.42
N ALA A 18 1.41 -8.06 8.97
CA ALA A 18 1.00 -6.74 8.50
C ALA A 18 1.45 -6.49 7.05
N GLU A 19 2.70 -6.83 6.71
CA GLU A 19 3.20 -6.76 5.32
C GLU A 19 2.40 -7.66 4.38
N LEU A 20 2.07 -8.90 4.80
CA LEU A 20 1.30 -9.83 3.98
C LEU A 20 -0.12 -9.30 3.72
N LEU A 21 -0.83 -8.92 4.78
CA LEU A 21 -2.21 -8.45 4.68
C LEU A 21 -2.28 -7.14 3.91
N GLY A 22 -1.35 -6.22 4.15
CA GLY A 22 -1.23 -4.97 3.40
C GLY A 22 -0.93 -5.22 1.92
N TYR A 23 -0.03 -6.16 1.59
CA TYR A 23 0.23 -6.60 0.21
C TYR A 23 -1.04 -7.14 -0.47
N LEU A 24 -1.77 -8.04 0.19
CA LEU A 24 -3.00 -8.64 -0.36
C LEU A 24 -4.10 -7.59 -0.55
N LEU A 25 -4.26 -6.69 0.42
CA LEU A 25 -5.20 -5.59 0.34
C LEU A 25 -4.81 -4.64 -0.81
N HIS A 26 -3.54 -4.28 -0.92
CA HIS A 26 -3.06 -3.44 -2.02
C HIS A 26 -3.41 -4.05 -3.39
N ARG A 27 -3.19 -5.36 -3.57
CA ARG A 27 -3.63 -6.08 -4.78
C ARG A 27 -5.13 -6.04 -5.00
N LEU A 28 -5.92 -6.19 -3.94
CA LEU A 28 -7.38 -6.11 -4.04
C LEU A 28 -7.81 -4.73 -4.51
N LEU A 29 -7.20 -3.66 -4.00
CA LEU A 29 -7.51 -2.28 -4.37
C LEU A 29 -7.13 -1.99 -5.83
N HIS A 30 -6.07 -2.62 -6.36
CA HIS A 30 -5.72 -2.56 -7.79
C HIS A 30 -6.64 -3.36 -8.71
N SER A 31 -7.39 -4.34 -8.19
CA SER A 31 -8.13 -5.27 -9.03
C SER A 31 -9.29 -4.63 -9.81
N GLY A 32 -9.80 -3.49 -9.35
CA GLY A 32 -10.99 -2.84 -9.93
C GLY A 32 -12.28 -3.64 -9.79
N ARG A 33 -12.26 -4.79 -9.11
CA ARG A 33 -13.42 -5.70 -8.99
C ARG A 33 -14.55 -5.07 -8.17
N ILE A 34 -14.20 -4.30 -7.14
CA ILE A 34 -15.15 -3.62 -6.27
C ILE A 34 -14.83 -2.12 -6.35
N ARG A 35 -15.63 -1.39 -7.15
CA ARG A 35 -15.33 0.01 -7.52
C ARG A 35 -15.06 0.93 -6.33
N TRP A 36 -15.84 0.80 -5.25
CA TRP A 36 -15.68 1.66 -4.08
C TRP A 36 -14.40 1.36 -3.31
N LEU A 37 -13.96 0.09 -3.24
CA LEU A 37 -12.68 -0.29 -2.66
C LEU A 37 -11.53 0.25 -3.52
N SER A 38 -11.64 0.18 -4.85
CA SER A 38 -10.57 0.67 -5.72
C SER A 38 -10.54 2.19 -5.88
N ALA A 39 -11.56 2.94 -5.45
CA ALA A 39 -11.77 4.30 -5.96
C ALA A 39 -10.64 5.29 -5.64
N SER A 40 -10.36 5.59 -4.36
CA SER A 40 -9.34 6.61 -4.06
C SER A 40 -7.92 6.06 -4.28
N HIS A 41 -7.71 4.76 -4.07
CA HIS A 41 -6.46 4.08 -4.44
C HIS A 41 -6.16 4.20 -5.94
N MET A 42 -7.13 3.91 -6.81
CA MET A 42 -6.91 4.04 -8.25
C MET A 42 -6.91 5.51 -8.70
N LYS A 43 -7.55 6.44 -7.99
CA LYS A 43 -7.40 7.89 -8.25
C LYS A 43 -5.95 8.33 -7.99
N HIS A 44 -5.34 7.83 -6.91
CA HIS A 44 -3.90 8.01 -6.64
C HIS A 44 -3.05 7.52 -7.81
N HIS A 45 -3.33 6.31 -8.33
CA HIS A 45 -2.58 5.68 -9.41
C HIS A 45 -2.90 6.13 -10.84
N MET A 46 -4.08 6.69 -11.13
CA MET A 46 -4.47 7.03 -12.51
C MET A 46 -4.48 8.53 -12.75
N VAL A 47 -4.78 9.32 -11.71
CA VAL A 47 -5.02 10.75 -11.84
C VAL A 47 -3.87 11.55 -11.24
N LEU A 48 -3.51 11.29 -9.97
CA LEU A 48 -2.55 12.12 -9.23
C LEU A 48 -1.10 11.75 -9.57
N TYR A 49 -0.78 10.46 -9.52
CA TYR A 49 0.55 9.92 -9.71
C TYR A 49 0.59 8.87 -10.82
N GLY A 50 -0.26 9.02 -11.83
CA GLY A 50 -0.34 8.02 -12.88
C GLY A 50 0.86 7.90 -13.83
N PRO A 51 0.75 6.99 -14.80
CA PRO A 51 1.86 6.62 -15.69
C PRO A 51 2.46 7.78 -16.49
N LEU A 52 1.67 8.83 -16.76
CA LEU A 52 2.09 10.01 -17.53
C LEU A 52 2.37 11.23 -16.63
N GLN A 53 2.16 11.08 -15.31
CA GLN A 53 2.28 12.15 -14.34
C GLN A 53 3.66 12.14 -13.66
N LYS A 54 4.06 13.29 -13.13
CA LYS A 54 5.23 13.38 -12.26
C LYS A 54 4.93 12.66 -10.95
N GLN A 55 5.74 11.65 -10.61
CA GLN A 55 5.61 10.90 -9.35
C GLN A 55 5.85 11.74 -8.10
N ARG A 56 6.53 12.89 -8.25
CA ARG A 56 6.88 13.86 -7.21
C ARG A 56 6.68 15.27 -7.76
N PRO A 57 5.45 15.78 -7.84
CA PRO A 57 5.19 17.10 -8.43
C PRO A 57 5.64 18.24 -7.49
N SER A 58 5.51 18.07 -6.18
CA SER A 58 5.80 19.10 -5.17
C SER A 58 6.45 18.53 -3.89
N GLU A 59 6.68 19.39 -2.90
CA GLU A 59 7.09 19.00 -1.53
C GLU A 59 5.91 18.56 -0.65
N HIS A 60 4.68 18.72 -1.15
CA HIS A 60 3.45 18.28 -0.51
C HIS A 60 2.89 17.04 -1.20
N TYR A 61 2.33 16.15 -0.39
CA TYR A 61 1.60 14.98 -0.86
C TYR A 61 0.24 15.39 -1.44
N MET A 62 -0.16 14.78 -2.55
CA MET A 62 -1.47 14.98 -3.17
C MET A 62 -2.41 13.88 -2.68
N ASP A 63 -3.36 14.26 -1.85
CA ASP A 63 -4.26 13.30 -1.20
C ASP A 63 -5.45 12.92 -2.09
N ALA A 64 -5.54 11.64 -2.44
CA ALA A 64 -6.64 11.08 -3.22
C ALA A 64 -7.98 11.01 -2.45
N THR A 65 -7.95 11.15 -1.13
CA THR A 65 -9.12 11.10 -0.24
C THR A 65 -9.83 12.45 -0.07
N THR A 66 -9.29 13.53 -0.64
CA THR A 66 -9.95 14.84 -0.65
C THR A 66 -11.38 14.68 -1.20
N ASP A 67 -12.37 15.16 -0.43
CA ASP A 67 -13.82 15.02 -0.66
C ASP A 67 -14.44 13.64 -0.36
N ARG A 68 -13.75 12.78 0.41
CA ARG A 68 -14.26 11.48 0.88
C ARG A 68 -14.04 11.32 2.38
N PHE A 69 -14.80 10.42 3.00
CA PHE A 69 -14.56 10.08 4.41
C PHE A 69 -13.20 9.38 4.53
N SER A 70 -12.33 9.91 5.39
CA SER A 70 -10.99 9.39 5.64
C SER A 70 -10.55 9.72 7.07
N ILE A 71 -9.55 9.00 7.56
CA ILE A 71 -8.81 9.37 8.78
C ILE A 71 -7.43 9.81 8.34
N GLY A 72 -7.17 11.12 8.35
CA GLY A 72 -6.00 11.68 7.68
C GLY A 72 -6.09 11.42 6.17
N ASN A 73 -5.07 10.78 5.61
CA ASN A 73 -5.02 10.37 4.20
C ASN A 73 -5.44 8.90 3.96
N ILE A 74 -6.00 8.23 4.97
CA ILE A 74 -6.40 6.83 4.89
C ILE A 74 -7.91 6.77 4.57
N GLY A 75 -8.23 6.40 3.33
CA GLY A 75 -9.61 6.28 2.85
C GLY A 75 -10.37 5.08 3.45
N VAL A 76 -11.71 5.13 3.37
CA VAL A 76 -12.60 4.03 3.82
C VAL A 76 -12.25 2.70 3.18
N GLU A 77 -11.78 2.72 1.94
CA GLU A 77 -11.36 1.53 1.23
C GLU A 77 -10.22 0.77 1.89
N TRP A 78 -9.42 1.43 2.74
CA TRP A 78 -8.42 0.80 3.57
C TRP A 78 -8.98 0.47 4.96
N LEU A 79 -9.75 1.38 5.54
CA LEU A 79 -10.29 1.24 6.90
C LEU A 79 -11.28 0.07 7.03
N ALA A 80 -12.23 -0.05 6.11
CA ALA A 80 -13.28 -1.07 6.16
C ALA A 80 -12.71 -2.50 6.07
N PRO A 81 -11.90 -2.87 5.05
CA PRO A 81 -11.33 -4.22 5.00
C PRO A 81 -10.33 -4.46 6.14
N THR A 82 -9.58 -3.44 6.58
CA THR A 82 -8.72 -3.56 7.76
C THR A 82 -9.53 -3.90 9.01
N ALA A 83 -10.65 -3.22 9.26
CA ALA A 83 -11.53 -3.51 10.40
C ALA A 83 -12.06 -4.95 10.36
N VAL A 84 -12.47 -5.44 9.19
CA VAL A 84 -12.89 -6.85 9.01
C VAL A 84 -11.74 -7.80 9.32
N LEU A 85 -10.53 -7.55 8.82
CA LEU A 85 -9.35 -8.38 9.10
C LEU A 85 -8.98 -8.40 10.59
N LEU A 86 -9.11 -7.28 11.29
CA LEU A 86 -8.84 -7.20 12.72
C LEU A 86 -9.86 -8.00 13.54
N VAL A 87 -11.15 -7.92 13.19
CA VAL A 87 -12.20 -8.73 13.85
C VAL A 87 -11.97 -10.23 13.60
N LEU A 88 -11.59 -10.63 12.39
CA LEU A 88 -11.26 -12.01 12.08
C LEU A 88 -10.04 -12.49 12.88
N ALA A 89 -8.99 -11.68 12.97
CA ALA A 89 -7.80 -12.00 13.76
C ALA A 89 -8.14 -12.16 15.25
N GLU A 90 -8.96 -11.26 15.81
CA GLU A 90 -9.42 -11.36 17.20
C GLU A 90 -10.25 -12.62 17.43
N THR A 91 -11.15 -12.96 16.50
CA THR A 91 -11.95 -14.18 16.57
C THR A 91 -11.06 -15.43 16.61
N ILE A 92 -10.00 -15.46 15.79
CA ILE A 92 -9.00 -16.54 15.82
C ILE A 92 -8.27 -16.58 17.16
N PHE A 93 -7.79 -15.43 17.65
CA PHE A 93 -7.09 -15.36 18.94
C PHE A 93 -7.96 -15.81 20.11
N TRP A 94 -9.23 -15.41 20.12
CA TRP A 94 -10.21 -15.88 21.08
C TRP A 94 -10.40 -17.40 21.00
N ALA A 95 -10.59 -17.94 19.80
CA ALA A 95 -10.79 -19.38 19.58
C ALA A 95 -9.59 -20.23 20.05
N PHE A 96 -8.36 -19.74 19.83
CA PHE A 96 -7.13 -20.40 20.28
C PHE A 96 -6.67 -19.98 21.69
N ARG A 97 -7.48 -19.19 22.41
CA ARG A 97 -7.18 -18.70 23.77
C ARG A 97 -5.80 -18.04 23.89
N VAL A 98 -5.43 -17.26 22.87
CA VAL A 98 -4.17 -16.50 22.86
C VAL A 98 -4.20 -15.51 24.03
N ARG A 99 -3.12 -15.46 24.83
CA ARG A 99 -3.04 -14.55 26.00
C ARG A 99 -3.19 -13.09 25.57
N LEU A 100 -3.92 -12.30 26.36
CA LEU A 100 -4.21 -10.88 26.10
C LEU A 100 -2.96 -10.03 25.78
N VAL A 101 -1.84 -10.29 26.46
CA VAL A 101 -0.58 -9.58 26.20
C VAL A 101 -0.09 -9.76 24.75
N HIS A 102 -0.24 -10.96 24.19
CA HIS A 102 0.17 -11.24 22.82
C HIS A 102 -0.79 -10.65 21.79
N GLN A 103 -2.10 -10.67 22.09
CA GLN A 103 -3.10 -9.98 21.28
C GLN A 103 -2.80 -8.48 21.22
N ALA A 104 -2.53 -7.85 22.37
CA ALA A 104 -2.18 -6.44 22.46
C ALA A 104 -0.91 -6.11 21.66
N VAL A 105 0.14 -6.92 21.79
CA VAL A 105 1.37 -6.78 20.99
C VAL A 105 1.07 -6.92 19.49
N PHE A 106 0.26 -7.91 19.10
CA PHE A 106 -0.12 -8.12 17.72
C PHE A 106 -0.85 -6.92 17.14
N PHE A 107 -1.95 -6.48 17.76
CA PHE A 107 -2.74 -5.36 17.24
C PHE A 107 -1.97 -4.06 17.22
N ALA A 108 -1.21 -3.76 18.29
CA ALA A 108 -0.38 -2.58 18.34
C ALA A 108 0.68 -2.60 17.22
N THR A 109 1.34 -3.74 17.01
CA THR A 109 2.36 -3.88 15.96
C THR A 109 1.74 -3.81 14.58
N VAL A 110 0.65 -4.53 14.31
CA VAL A 110 -0.02 -4.53 13.01
C VAL A 110 -0.52 -3.14 12.64
N LEU A 111 -1.19 -2.44 13.56
CA LEU A 111 -1.69 -1.09 13.31
C LEU A 111 -0.55 -0.10 13.11
N ALA A 112 0.45 -0.09 13.99
CA ALA A 112 1.58 0.82 13.89
C ALA A 112 2.40 0.57 12.62
N TRP A 113 2.71 -0.68 12.32
CA TRP A 113 3.48 -1.06 11.13
C TRP A 113 2.70 -0.76 9.85
N SER A 114 1.41 -1.05 9.81
CA SER A 114 0.56 -0.76 8.65
C SER A 114 0.49 0.74 8.40
N PHE A 115 0.33 1.55 9.45
CA PHE A 115 0.37 3.01 9.35
C PHE A 115 1.73 3.49 8.82
N VAL A 116 2.84 2.99 9.38
CA VAL A 116 4.18 3.39 8.96
C VAL A 116 4.44 3.03 7.50
N MET A 117 4.08 1.83 7.04
CA MET A 117 4.41 1.35 5.71
C MET A 117 3.43 1.80 4.64
N PHE A 118 2.14 1.55 4.84
CA PHE A 118 1.12 1.74 3.81
C PHE A 118 0.48 3.13 3.79
N SER A 119 0.69 3.94 4.85
CA SER A 119 0.30 5.35 4.86
C SER A 119 1.53 6.25 4.84
N TYR A 120 2.26 6.37 5.95
CA TYR A 120 3.33 7.36 6.08
C TYR A 120 4.43 7.17 5.04
N LEU A 121 5.06 5.99 4.95
CA LEU A 121 6.17 5.77 4.04
C LEU A 121 5.73 5.88 2.58
N HIS A 122 4.56 5.30 2.26
CA HIS A 122 3.93 5.38 0.93
C HIS A 122 3.79 6.84 0.46
N ASP A 123 3.21 7.73 1.26
CA ASP A 123 3.09 9.15 0.91
C ASP A 123 4.45 9.80 0.68
N ARG A 124 5.42 9.48 1.56
CA ARG A 124 6.78 10.04 1.47
C ARG A 124 7.52 9.54 0.24
N MET A 125 7.08 8.47 -0.43
CA MET A 125 7.64 8.09 -1.73
C MET A 125 7.30 9.11 -2.83
N HIS A 126 6.22 9.86 -2.68
CA HIS A 126 5.71 10.85 -3.64
C HIS A 126 6.07 12.30 -3.33
N VAL A 127 6.84 12.53 -2.26
CA VAL A 127 7.27 13.87 -1.83
C VAL A 127 8.74 14.10 -2.21
N LYS A 128 9.05 15.29 -2.74
CA LYS A 128 10.44 15.72 -3.00
C LYS A 128 11.22 15.93 -1.68
N ASN A 129 12.54 15.81 -1.76
CA ASN A 129 13.47 16.22 -0.70
C ASN A 129 13.26 15.52 0.66
N PHE A 130 12.66 14.33 0.67
CA PHE A 130 12.41 13.61 1.91
C PHE A 130 13.74 13.21 2.58
N TRP A 131 13.82 13.37 3.90
CA TRP A 131 15.10 13.26 4.63
C TRP A 131 15.77 11.89 4.48
N MET A 132 15.01 10.80 4.32
CA MET A 132 15.57 9.45 4.12
C MET A 132 16.37 9.33 2.82
N GLU A 133 16.13 10.18 1.82
CA GLU A 133 16.94 10.21 0.58
C GLU A 133 18.36 10.71 0.80
N ARG A 134 18.59 11.41 1.92
CA ARG A 134 19.85 12.04 2.31
C ARG A 134 20.51 11.33 3.50
N ASN A 135 19.75 10.53 4.25
CA ASN A 135 20.26 9.81 5.42
C ASN A 135 21.27 8.72 5.00
N PRO A 136 22.48 8.66 5.59
CA PRO A 136 23.54 7.73 5.16
C PRO A 136 23.20 6.25 5.35
N ILE A 137 22.31 5.92 6.30
CA ILE A 137 21.94 4.53 6.63
C ILE A 137 20.76 4.08 5.77
N LEU A 138 19.72 4.92 5.69
CA LEU A 138 18.44 4.54 5.08
C LEU A 138 18.33 4.83 3.59
N LYS A 139 19.21 5.66 3.03
CA LYS A 139 19.13 6.14 1.64
C LYS A 139 19.07 5.02 0.61
N GLY A 140 19.89 3.97 0.76
CA GLY A 140 19.92 2.85 -0.18
C GLY A 140 18.58 2.11 -0.23
N TRP A 141 18.10 1.69 0.95
CA TRP A 141 16.81 1.02 1.11
C TRP A 141 15.66 1.88 0.60
N PHE A 142 15.59 3.13 1.04
CA PHE A 142 14.50 4.03 0.69
C PHE A 142 14.45 4.34 -0.81
N ARG A 143 15.61 4.64 -1.44
CA ARG A 143 15.66 4.89 -2.89
C ARG A 143 15.29 3.66 -3.70
N ARG A 144 15.70 2.47 -3.26
CA ARG A 144 15.32 1.19 -3.89
C ARG A 144 13.81 0.98 -3.83
N GLY A 145 13.21 1.08 -2.64
CA GLY A 145 11.76 0.90 -2.47
C GLY A 145 10.98 1.94 -3.27
N ARG A 146 11.42 3.19 -3.23
CA ARG A 146 10.84 4.27 -4.01
C ARG A 146 10.92 4.05 -5.53
N GLN A 147 12.05 3.52 -6.03
CA GLN A 147 12.19 3.19 -7.45
C GLN A 147 11.20 2.07 -7.86
N LEU A 148 11.05 1.04 -7.04
CA LEU A 148 10.10 -0.06 -7.29
C LEU A 148 8.65 0.44 -7.25
N HIS A 149 8.36 1.38 -6.36
CA HIS A 149 7.06 2.06 -6.30
C HIS A 149 6.81 2.96 -7.52
N ASP A 150 7.82 3.66 -8.04
CA ASP A 150 7.68 4.39 -9.30
C ASP A 150 7.35 3.45 -10.47
N ILE A 151 7.95 2.26 -10.49
CA ILE A 151 7.66 1.22 -11.48
C ILE A 151 6.21 0.74 -11.32
N HIS A 152 5.76 0.50 -10.09
CA HIS A 152 4.38 0.13 -9.77
C HIS A 152 3.36 1.11 -10.34
N HIS A 153 3.62 2.42 -10.19
CA HIS A 153 2.76 3.49 -10.73
C HIS A 153 2.74 3.61 -12.26
N ARG A 154 3.70 3.02 -12.95
CA ARG A 154 3.90 3.21 -14.40
C ARG A 154 3.65 1.97 -15.23
N MET A 155 3.85 0.78 -14.66
CA MET A 155 3.71 -0.46 -15.39
C MET A 155 2.26 -0.93 -15.40
N LEU A 156 1.73 -1.08 -16.60
CA LEU A 156 0.40 -1.63 -16.86
C LEU A 156 0.53 -2.87 -17.74
N ASN A 157 -0.19 -3.93 -17.40
CA ASN A 157 -0.39 -5.04 -18.32
C ASN A 157 -1.40 -4.68 -19.41
N ASP A 158 -1.55 -5.52 -20.44
CA ASP A 158 -2.45 -5.26 -21.56
C ASP A 158 -3.92 -5.16 -21.16
N GLY A 159 -4.27 -5.75 -20.02
CA GLY A 159 -5.58 -5.64 -19.42
C GLY A 159 -5.80 -4.35 -18.63
N GLY A 160 -4.82 -3.44 -18.56
CA GLY A 160 -4.93 -2.16 -17.83
C GLY A 160 -4.85 -2.28 -16.31
N LEU A 161 -4.13 -3.28 -15.78
CA LEU A 161 -3.84 -3.40 -14.35
C LEU A 161 -2.38 -3.08 -14.05
N MET A 162 -2.13 -2.42 -12.92
CA MET A 162 -0.81 -2.29 -12.32
C MET A 162 -0.55 -3.50 -11.45
N ASP A 163 0.13 -4.50 -12.00
CA ASP A 163 0.24 -5.84 -11.40
C ASP A 163 1.63 -6.18 -10.85
N LYS A 164 2.49 -5.16 -10.69
CA LYS A 164 3.88 -5.30 -10.21
C LYS A 164 4.12 -4.48 -8.95
N ASN A 165 5.04 -4.94 -8.10
CA ASN A 165 5.63 -4.19 -6.99
C ASN A 165 4.61 -3.60 -5.99
N PHE A 166 3.77 -4.44 -5.40
CA PHE A 166 2.76 -4.00 -4.42
C PHE A 166 3.35 -3.71 -3.03
N GLY A 167 4.54 -4.22 -2.72
CA GLY A 167 5.27 -3.85 -1.51
C GLY A 167 5.65 -2.37 -1.52
N ILE A 168 5.64 -1.75 -0.34
CA ILE A 168 6.07 -0.35 -0.18
C ILE A 168 7.53 -0.29 0.25
N GLY A 169 7.81 -0.63 1.52
CA GLY A 169 9.18 -0.66 2.06
C GLY A 169 9.89 -1.99 1.84
N PHE A 170 9.13 -3.08 1.73
CA PHE A 170 9.65 -4.44 1.62
C PHE A 170 8.93 -5.21 0.50
N PHE A 171 9.68 -6.01 -0.24
CA PHE A 171 9.21 -6.69 -1.47
C PHE A 171 9.30 -8.22 -1.35
N LEU A 172 9.25 -8.75 -0.13
CA LEU A 172 9.28 -10.19 0.11
C LEU A 172 8.08 -10.87 -0.58
N PHE A 173 6.88 -10.35 -0.36
CA PHE A 173 5.68 -10.92 -0.95
C PHE A 173 5.61 -10.73 -2.47
N ASP A 174 6.16 -9.63 -3.01
CA ASP A 174 6.33 -9.52 -4.45
C ASP A 174 7.21 -10.62 -5.05
N ARG A 175 8.26 -11.04 -4.35
CA ARG A 175 9.09 -12.18 -4.77
C ARG A 175 8.33 -13.49 -4.67
N LEU A 176 7.67 -13.72 -3.54
CA LEU A 176 6.95 -14.97 -3.28
C LEU A 176 5.78 -15.19 -4.25
N PHE A 177 5.09 -14.12 -4.64
CA PHE A 177 3.92 -14.19 -5.52
C PHE A 177 4.22 -13.79 -6.97
N GLY A 178 5.49 -13.59 -7.33
CA GLY A 178 5.89 -13.32 -8.72
C GLY A 178 5.45 -11.96 -9.26
N THR A 179 5.24 -10.96 -8.39
CA THR A 179 4.88 -9.59 -8.79
C THR A 179 6.06 -8.62 -8.75
N LEU A 180 7.27 -9.05 -8.37
CA LEU A 180 8.45 -8.20 -8.38
C LEU A 180 8.91 -7.89 -9.82
N SER A 181 8.95 -6.61 -10.18
CA SER A 181 9.61 -6.09 -11.38
C SER A 181 10.70 -5.09 -11.00
N PRO A 182 11.99 -5.47 -11.06
CA PRO A 182 13.09 -4.58 -10.68
C PRO A 182 13.34 -3.46 -11.70
N GLU A 183 12.83 -3.62 -12.92
CA GLU A 183 13.03 -2.74 -14.04
C GLU A 183 11.69 -2.31 -14.64
N GLN A 184 11.68 -1.12 -15.25
CA GLN A 184 10.53 -0.60 -15.95
C GLN A 184 10.58 -1.07 -17.41
N SER A 185 9.51 -1.68 -17.91
CA SER A 185 9.38 -1.96 -19.34
C SER A 185 9.12 -0.68 -20.15
N SER A 186 9.09 -0.80 -21.47
CA SER A 186 8.52 0.22 -22.34
C SER A 186 7.09 0.56 -21.94
N PHE A 187 6.67 1.79 -22.24
CA PHE A 187 5.32 2.25 -21.91
C PHE A 187 4.28 1.47 -22.71
N ASN A 188 3.32 0.88 -22.00
CA ASN A 188 2.25 0.10 -22.62
C ASN A 188 1.05 0.99 -22.96
N HIS A 189 1.02 1.52 -24.18
CA HIS A 189 -0.09 2.36 -24.65
C HIS A 189 -1.44 1.63 -24.65
N HIS A 190 -1.45 0.34 -25.01
CA HIS A 190 -2.66 -0.48 -25.03
C HIS A 190 -3.18 -0.69 -23.60
N GLY A 191 -2.32 -1.11 -22.68
CA GLY A 191 -2.65 -1.24 -21.26
C GLY A 191 -3.13 0.08 -20.65
N TYR A 192 -2.53 1.22 -21.03
CA TYR A 192 -2.99 2.53 -20.58
C TYR A 192 -4.40 2.87 -21.07
N ALA A 193 -4.71 2.62 -22.34
CA ALA A 193 -6.06 2.80 -22.87
C ALA A 193 -7.09 1.91 -22.14
N ALA A 194 -6.75 0.63 -21.91
CA ALA A 194 -7.60 -0.29 -21.16
C ALA A 194 -7.81 0.16 -19.70
N ALA A 195 -6.78 0.70 -19.05
CA ALA A 195 -6.88 1.22 -17.69
C ALA A 195 -7.79 2.46 -17.63
N ARG A 196 -7.67 3.36 -18.62
CA ARG A 196 -8.51 4.55 -18.76
C ARG A 196 -9.99 4.19 -18.89
N GLU A 197 -10.32 3.21 -19.71
CA GLU A 197 -11.68 2.70 -19.86
C GLU A 197 -12.18 2.06 -18.55
N ARG A 198 -11.39 1.15 -17.96
CA ARG A 198 -11.77 0.45 -16.72
C ARG A 198 -12.07 1.41 -15.57
N PHE A 199 -11.28 2.47 -15.45
CA PHE A 199 -11.32 3.40 -14.34
C PHE A 199 -11.88 4.78 -14.73
N GLU A 200 -12.69 4.87 -15.79
CA GLU A 200 -13.29 6.12 -16.27
C GLU A 200 -14.06 6.88 -15.16
N TYR A 201 -14.66 6.14 -14.22
CA TYR A 201 -15.46 6.67 -13.12
C TYR A 201 -14.65 7.48 -12.09
N LEU A 202 -13.32 7.49 -12.20
CA LEU A 202 -12.43 8.27 -11.33
C LEU A 202 -12.37 9.75 -11.74
N GLU A 203 -12.66 10.07 -13.00
CA GLU A 203 -12.55 11.42 -13.55
C GLU A 203 -13.87 12.18 -13.53
N THR A 204 -14.98 11.51 -13.28
CA THR A 204 -16.29 12.16 -13.21
C THR A 204 -16.39 12.95 -11.92
N PRO A 205 -16.54 14.29 -11.96
CA PRO A 205 -16.95 15.03 -10.79
C PRO A 205 -18.31 14.48 -10.39
N ARG A 206 -18.48 14.08 -9.12
CA ARG A 206 -19.83 13.92 -8.60
C ARG A 206 -20.48 15.30 -8.74
N ALA A 207 -21.49 15.41 -9.60
CA ALA A 207 -22.38 16.56 -9.60
C ALA A 207 -22.83 16.76 -8.14
N ARG A 208 -22.52 17.94 -7.60
CA ARG A 208 -23.00 18.35 -6.28
C ARG A 208 -24.48 18.68 -6.39
#